data_AF-A0A0P1E6B1-F1
#
_entry.id   AF-A0A0P1E6B1-F1
#
_cell.length_a   1.000
_cell.length_b   1.000
_cell.length_c   1.000
_cell.angle_alpha   90.00
_cell.angle_beta   90.00
_cell.angle_gamma   90.00
#
_symmetry.space_group_name_H-M   'P 1'
#
loop_
_entity.id
_entity.type
_entity.pdbx_description
1 polymer ?
#
loop_
_entity_poly.entity_id
_entity_poly.type
_entity_poly.pdbx_seq_one_letter_code
_entity_poly.pdbx_strand_id
1 'polypeptide(L)' 'MILCHLADGEKSVGELEALLRIRQAAVSQMLARLRAENIVATRRDGKSIYYSLNNDGAAQVIAVLYDMFCSPDSE' A
#
# COMPACT_ATOMS: atom_id res chain seq x y z
N MET A 1 -5.82 5.39 2.23
CA MET A 1 -5.55 6.28 1.08
C MET A 1 -4.59 5.65 0.06
N ILE A 2 -3.41 5.12 0.40
CA ILE A 2 -2.55 4.37 -0.56
C ILE A 2 -3.31 3.25 -1.28
N LEU A 3 -4.01 2.40 -0.52
CA LEU A 3 -4.72 1.25 -1.06
C LEU A 3 -5.87 1.66 -1.99
N CYS A 4 -6.52 2.80 -1.72
CA CYS A 4 -7.56 3.36 -2.59
C CYS A 4 -6.99 3.73 -3.96
N HIS A 5 -5.82 4.37 -4.00
CA HIS A 5 -5.18 4.71 -5.27
C HIS A 5 -4.65 3.49 -6.02
N LEU A 6 -4.29 2.42 -5.31
CA LEU A 6 -3.89 1.15 -5.92
C LEU A 6 -5.08 0.30 -6.38
N ALA A 7 -6.28 0.55 -5.85
CA ALA A 7 -7.52 -0.07 -6.33
C ALA A 7 -7.90 0.45 -7.73
N ASP A 8 -7.57 1.71 -8.03
CA ASP A 8 -7.81 2.33 -9.35
C ASP A 8 -6.76 1.93 -10.41
N GLY A 9 -5.72 1.19 -10.03
CA GLY A 9 -4.68 0.70 -10.95
C GLY A 9 -3.27 0.74 -10.38
N GLU A 10 -2.31 0.17 -11.12
CA GLU A 10 -0.91 0.14 -10.69
C GLU A 10 -0.30 1.55 -10.65
N LYS A 11 0.50 1.85 -9.61
CA LYS A 11 1.16 3.15 -9.42
C LYS A 11 2.58 3.01 -8.87
N SER A 12 3.46 3.90 -9.29
CA SER A 12 4.81 4.03 -8.76
C SER A 12 4.85 4.81 -7.44
N VAL A 13 5.98 4.72 -6.72
CA VAL A 13 6.19 5.49 -5.47
C VAL A 13 6.07 6.99 -5.72
N GLY A 14 6.60 7.50 -6.84
CA GLY A 14 6.53 8.92 -7.18
C GLY A 14 5.11 9.39 -7.50
N GLU A 15 4.31 8.57 -8.18
CA GLU A 15 2.89 8.86 -8.41
C GLU A 15 2.11 8.89 -7.09
N LEU A 16 2.38 7.95 -6.19
CA LEU A 16 1.74 7.89 -4.87
C LEU A 16 2.15 9.08 -3.99
N GLU A 17 3.42 9.49 -4.00
CA GLU A 17 3.89 10.71 -3.33
C GLU A 17 3.13 11.95 -3.83
N ALA A 18 3.01 12.12 -5.15
CA ALA A 18 2.32 13.26 -5.75
C ALA A 18 0.82 13.28 -5.39
N LEU A 19 0.17 12.12 -5.42
CA LEU A 19 -1.27 11.99 -5.11
C LEU A 19 -1.56 12.21 -3.62
N LEU A 20 -0.74 11.64 -2.74
CA LEU A 20 -0.95 11.67 -1.29
C LEU A 20 -0.38 12.93 -0.65
N ARG A 21 0.52 13.63 -1.35
CA ARG A 21 1.31 14.76 -0.82
C ARG A 21 2.09 14.39 0.44
N ILE A 22 2.61 13.16 0.47
CA ILE A 22 3.43 12.61 1.56
C ILE A 22 4.84 12.40 1.02
N ARG A 23 5.86 12.67 1.85
CA ARG A 23 7.26 12.46 1.48
C ARG A 23 7.50 11.03 0.99
N GLN A 24 8.26 10.89 -0.09
CA GLN A 24 8.63 9.61 -0.69
C GLN A 24 9.13 8.56 0.33
N ALA A 25 9.91 8.97 1.33
CA ALA A 25 10.43 8.08 2.36
C ALA A 25 9.32 7.37 3.17
N ALA A 26 8.28 8.12 3.56
CA ALA A 26 7.16 7.57 4.31
C ALA A 26 6.28 6.67 3.42
N VAL A 27 6.05 7.07 2.16
CA VAL A 27 5.35 6.24 1.16
C VAL A 27 6.10 4.93 0.95
N SER A 28 7.42 4.97 0.79
CA SER A 28 8.25 3.78 0.61
C SER A 28 8.22 2.86 1.83
N GLN A 29 8.21 3.40 3.05
CA GLN A 29 8.08 2.59 4.27
C GLN A 29 6.71 1.92 4.37
N MET A 30 5.63 2.64 4.09
CA MET A 30 4.28 2.05 4.03
C MET A 30 4.20 0.94 2.99
N LEU A 31 4.71 1.17 1.79
CA LEU A 31 4.72 0.16 0.71
C LEU A 31 5.59 -1.05 1.07
N ALA A 32 6.71 -0.86 1.77
CA ALA A 32 7.54 -1.96 2.26
C ALA A 32 6.78 -2.83 3.28
N ARG A 33 6.03 -2.23 4.20
CA ARG A 33 5.18 -2.94 5.15
C ARG A 33 4.06 -3.71 4.44
N LEU A 34 3.32 -3.05 3.55
CA LEU A 34 2.25 -3.69 2.77
C LEU A 34 2.79 -4.85 1.91
N ARG A 35 4.02 -4.74 1.40
CA ARG A 35 4.68 -5.83 0.66
C ARG A 35 5.04 -7.00 1.57
N ALA A 36 5.53 -6.72 2.78
CA ALA A 36 5.85 -7.76 3.77
C ALA A 36 4.59 -8.55 4.20
N GLU A 37 3.45 -7.87 4.23
CA GLU A 37 2.14 -8.46 4.54
C GLU A 37 1.44 -9.09 3.31
N ASN A 38 2.11 -9.12 2.14
CA ASN A 38 1.60 -9.65 0.85
C ASN A 38 0.35 -8.95 0.28
N ILE A 39 0.06 -7.73 0.73
CA ILE A 39 -1.12 -6.95 0.33
C ILE A 39 -0.93 -6.31 -1.04
N VAL A 40 0.31 -5.96 -1.36
CA VAL A 40 0.68 -5.34 -2.64
C VAL A 40 1.71 -6.17 -3.38
N ALA A 41 1.52 -6.30 -4.69
CA ALA A 41 2.50 -6.86 -5.59
C ALA A 41 3.33 -5.75 -6.23
N THR A 42 4.57 -6.07 -6.63
CA THR A 42 5.45 -5.14 -7.33
C THR A 42 5.79 -5.63 -8.72
N ARG A 43 5.64 -4.77 -9.71
CA ARG A 43 6.11 -4.97 -11.09
C ARG A 43 7.22 -3.98 -11.37
N ARG A 44 8.31 -4.43 -11.98
CA ARG A 44 9.38 -3.52 -12.44
C ARG A 44 9.22 -3.26 -13.92
N ASP A 45 9.23 -1.98 -14.29
CA ASP A 45 9.22 -1.53 -15.68
C ASP A 45 10.39 -0.56 -15.92
N GLY A 46 11.44 -1.05 -16.56
CA GLY A 46 12.72 -0.35 -16.69
C GLY A 46 13.34 0.04 -15.34
N LYS A 47 13.41 1.35 -15.08
CA LYS A 47 13.92 1.93 -13.82
C LYS A 47 12.86 2.15 -12.76
N SER A 48 11.58 2.02 -13.10
CA SER A 48 10.46 2.30 -12.22
C SER A 48 9.92 1.00 -11.60
N ILE A 49 9.50 1.09 -10.34
CA ILE A 49 8.77 0.02 -9.64
C ILE A 49 7.33 0.49 -9.47
N TYR A 50 6.41 -0.31 -9.99
CA TYR A 50 4.98 -0.14 -9.88
C TYR A 50 4.42 -1.10 -8.84
N TYR A 51 3.45 -0.61 -8.08
CA TYR A 51 2.74 -1.33 -7.04
C TYR A 51 1.30 -1.55 -7.49
N SER A 52 0.75 -2.71 -7.17
CA SER A 52 -0.66 -3.06 -7.41
C SER A 52 -1.20 -3.83 -6.22
N LEU A 53 -2.53 -3.84 -6.03
CA LEU A 53 -3.14 -4.71 -5.02
C LEU A 53 -2.98 -6.17 -5.45
N ASN A 54 -2.62 -7.02 -4.49
CA ASN A 54 -2.62 -8.46 -4.72
C ASN A 54 -4.08 -8.98 -4.79
N ASN A 55 -4.34 -10.05 -5.53
CA ASN A 55 -5.71 -10.51 -5.82
C ASN A 55 -6.46 -11.03 -4.57
N ASP A 56 -5.71 -11.49 -3.56
CA ASP A 56 -6.20 -11.82 -2.20
C ASP A 56 -6.26 -10.59 -1.27
N GLY A 57 -5.86 -9.42 -1.78
CA GLY A 57 -5.58 -8.22 -1.01
C GLY A 57 -6.79 -7.59 -0.35
N ALA A 58 -8.02 -7.85 -0.82
CA ALA A 58 -9.23 -7.33 -0.18
C ALA A 58 -9.39 -7.85 1.26
N ALA A 59 -9.13 -9.15 1.49
CA ALA A 59 -9.18 -9.75 2.83
C ALA A 59 -8.08 -9.19 3.75
N GLN A 60 -6.90 -8.92 3.20
CA GLN A 60 -5.79 -8.34 3.96
C GLN A 60 -5.93 -6.84 4.19
N VAL A 61 -6.53 -6.09 3.26
CA VAL A 61 -6.90 -4.67 3.45
C VAL A 61 -7.89 -4.56 4.61
N ILE A 62 -8.88 -5.46 4.69
CA ILE A 62 -9.79 -5.55 5.82
C ILE A 62 -9.04 -5.90 7.11
N ALA A 63 -8.10 -6.87 7.07
CA ALA A 63 -7.30 -7.23 8.25
C ALA A 63 -6.43 -6.07 8.78
N VAL A 64 -5.81 -5.30 7.89
CA VAL A 64 -4.97 -4.14 8.26
C VAL A 64 -5.80 -2.96 8.76
N LEU A 65 -6.95 -2.69 8.13
CA LEU A 65 -7.88 -1.70 8.65
C LEU A 65 -8.43 -2.13 10.01
N TYR A 66 -8.71 -3.42 10.19
CA TYR A 66 -9.14 -3.95 11.46
C TYR A 66 -8.05 -3.80 12.54
N ASP A 67 -6.80 -4.14 12.26
CA ASP A 67 -5.69 -3.98 13.21
C ASP A 67 -5.43 -2.51 13.59
N MET A 68 -5.57 -1.58 12.64
CA MET A 68 -5.31 -0.16 12.91
C MET A 68 -6.49 0.62 13.51
N PHE A 69 -7.73 0.17 13.28
CA PHE A 69 -8.93 0.95 13.64
C PHE A 69 -9.96 0.18 14.48
N CYS A 70 -9.88 -1.16 14.56
CA CYS A 70 -10.85 -2.00 15.26
C CYS A 70 -10.24 -2.95 16.29
N SER A 71 -8.91 -3.12 16.35
CA SER A 71 -8.26 -3.73 17.50
C SER A 71 -8.59 -2.84 18.70
N PRO A 72 -9.35 -3.34 19.71
CA PRO A 72 -9.52 -2.58 20.93
C PRO A 72 -8.13 -2.40 21.51
N ASP A 73 -7.77 -1.18 21.89
CA ASP A 73 -6.68 -0.95 22.84
C ASP A 73 -6.90 -1.96 23.97
N SER A 74 -6.08 -3.01 23.97
CA SER A 74 -6.05 -3.95 25.07
C SER A 74 -5.23 -3.24 26.14
N GLU A 75 -5.93 -2.43 26.94
CA GLU A 75 -5.49 -2.05 28.29
C GLU A 75 -5.19 -3.30 29.12
#